data_AF-A0A8J7WX46-F1
#
_entry.id   AF-A0A8J7WX46-F1
#
_cell.length_a   1.000
_cell.length_b   1.000
_cell.length_c   1.000
_cell.angle_alpha   90.00
_cell.angle_beta   90.00
_cell.angle_gamma   90.00
#
_symmetry.space_group_name_H-M   'P 1'
#
loop_
_entity.id
_entity.type
_entity.pdbx_description
1 polymer ?
#
loop_
_entity_poly.entity_id
_entity_poly.type
_entity_poly.pdbx_seq_one_letter_code
_entity_poly.pdbx_strand_id
1 'polypeptide(L)'
;MNTLELFQKLKNKGVFWSYGQDISLANVGDDIFLEHLLKYGDMDDIKAGIDHYGLKKVQSVWKQTMVGDKRFMKMNVMLARVFFNMDVDSDYFQERQHEKSAGRNLPGS
;
A
#
# COMPACT_ATOMS: atom_id res chain seq x y z
N MET A 1 2.66 -13.64 -14.67
CA MET A 1 3.66 -13.32 -13.63
C MET A 1 3.10 -13.77 -12.29
N ASN A 2 3.80 -14.63 -11.55
CA ASN A 2 3.38 -15.09 -10.22
C ASN A 2 3.85 -14.14 -9.11
N THR A 3 3.38 -14.33 -7.87
CA THR A 3 3.71 -13.44 -6.74
C THR A 3 5.21 -13.39 -6.43
N LEU A 4 5.92 -14.51 -6.54
CA LEU A 4 7.36 -14.58 -6.30
C LEU A 4 8.14 -13.82 -7.39
N GLU A 5 7.73 -13.92 -8.65
CA GLU A 5 8.29 -13.15 -9.75
C GLU A 5 8.06 -11.64 -9.57
N LEU A 6 6.86 -11.25 -9.12
CA LEU A 6 6.56 -9.85 -8.79
C LEU A 6 7.45 -9.34 -7.66
N PHE A 7 7.62 -10.13 -6.60
CA PHE A 7 8.51 -9.80 -5.49
C PHE A 7 9.96 -9.62 -5.94
N GLN A 8 10.49 -10.55 -6.75
CA GLN A 8 11.86 -10.44 -7.27
C GLN A 8 12.03 -9.23 -8.20
N LYS A 9 11.04 -8.95 -9.06
CA LYS A 9 11.03 -7.76 -9.92
C LYS A 9 11.12 -6.48 -9.10
N LEU A 10 10.31 -6.34 -8.05
CA LEU A 10 10.31 -5.16 -7.17
C LEU A 10 11.59 -5.06 -6.35
N LYS A 11 12.10 -6.20 -5.85
CA LYS A 11 13.41 -6.26 -5.18
C LYS A 11 14.53 -5.74 -6.08
N ASN A 12 14.58 -6.20 -7.33
CA ASN A 12 15.58 -5.76 -8.31
C ASN A 12 15.44 -4.29 -8.69
N LYS A 13 14.22 -3.73 -8.66
CA LYS A 13 13.96 -2.29 -8.82
C LYS A 13 14.42 -1.44 -7.62
N GLY A 14 14.89 -2.07 -6.53
CA GLY A 14 15.30 -1.36 -5.31
C GLY A 14 14.14 -0.88 -4.44
N VAL A 15 12.93 -1.41 -4.64
CA VAL A 15 11.73 -1.04 -3.88
C VAL A 15 11.92 -1.29 -2.37
N PHE A 16 12.69 -2.32 -2.03
CA PHE A 16 12.97 -2.72 -0.65
C PHE A 16 14.38 -2.30 -0.19
N TRP A 17 14.90 -1.16 -0.67
CA TRP A 17 16.26 -0.70 -0.34
C TRP A 17 16.54 -0.56 1.18
N SER A 18 15.50 -0.37 1.99
CA SER A 18 15.61 -0.30 3.47
C SER A 18 15.68 -1.66 4.16
N TYR A 19 15.52 -2.75 3.40
CA TYR A 19 15.56 -4.12 3.89
C TYR A 19 16.86 -4.82 3.47
N GLY A 20 17.34 -5.77 4.28
CA GLY A 20 18.54 -6.55 3.98
C GLY A 20 18.43 -7.35 2.68
N GLN A 21 19.56 -7.65 2.04
CA GLN A 21 19.56 -8.35 0.74
C GLN A 21 18.92 -9.75 0.80
N ASP A 22 18.86 -10.38 1.98
CA ASP A 22 18.31 -11.73 2.17
C ASP A 22 16.80 -11.75 2.49
N ILE A 23 16.08 -10.66 2.25
CA ILE A 23 14.63 -10.69 2.45
C ILE A 23 13.92 -11.63 1.48
N SER A 24 12.97 -12.38 2.03
CA SER A 24 12.01 -13.21 1.32
C SER A 24 10.61 -12.66 1.52
N LEU A 25 9.68 -13.00 0.63
CA LEU A 25 8.27 -12.61 0.77
C LEU A 25 7.68 -13.11 2.10
N ALA A 26 8.08 -14.29 2.56
CA ALA A 26 7.66 -14.84 3.85
C ALA A 26 8.16 -14.00 5.04
N ASN A 27 9.37 -13.46 4.96
CA ASN A 27 9.95 -12.63 6.02
C ASN A 27 9.35 -11.20 6.02
N VAL A 28 9.03 -10.66 4.85
CA VAL A 28 8.43 -9.33 4.69
C VAL A 28 6.95 -9.36 5.09
N GLY A 29 6.24 -10.42 4.71
CA GLY A 29 4.80 -10.53 4.88
C GLY A 29 4.03 -9.79 3.79
N ASP A 30 2.84 -10.31 3.49
CA ASP A 30 2.02 -9.83 2.38
C ASP A 30 1.61 -8.36 2.53
N ASP A 31 1.32 -7.89 3.75
CA ASP A 31 0.85 -6.53 3.97
C ASP A 31 1.95 -5.49 3.69
N ILE A 32 3.17 -5.75 4.14
CA ILE A 32 4.33 -4.88 3.89
C ILE A 32 4.69 -4.94 2.40
N PHE A 33 4.63 -6.12 1.79
CA PHE A 33 4.83 -6.29 0.36
C PHE A 33 3.83 -5.47 -0.46
N LEU A 34 2.54 -5.58 -0.15
CA LEU A 34 1.47 -4.86 -0.82
C LEU A 34 1.59 -3.34 -0.61
N GLU A 35 1.96 -2.88 0.59
CA GLU A 35 2.25 -1.47 0.84
C GLU A 35 3.36 -0.94 -0.09
N HIS A 36 4.47 -1.67 -0.21
CA HIS A 36 5.59 -1.27 -1.07
C HIS A 36 5.21 -1.32 -2.55
N LEU A 37 4.47 -2.36 -2.96
CA LEU A 37 3.92 -2.47 -4.30
C LEU A 37 3.04 -1.26 -4.65
N LEU A 38 2.16 -0.83 -3.74
CA LEU A 38 1.28 0.32 -3.98
C LEU A 38 2.01 1.67 -3.97
N LYS A 39 3.13 1.78 -3.22
CA LYS A 39 3.94 3.00 -3.17
C LYS A 39 4.84 3.18 -4.40
N TYR A 40 5.42 2.09 -4.90
CA TYR A 40 6.54 2.15 -5.84
C TYR A 40 6.38 1.26 -7.08
N GLY A 41 5.37 0.39 -7.11
CA GLY A 41 5.05 -0.43 -8.27
C GLY A 41 4.52 0.40 -9.43
N ASP A 42 4.69 -0.11 -10.65
CA ASP A 42 4.04 0.44 -11.84
C ASP A 42 2.58 -0.07 -11.94
N MET A 43 1.81 0.46 -12.91
CA MET A 43 0.39 0.07 -13.03
C MET A 43 0.19 -1.42 -13.27
N ASP A 44 1.09 -2.07 -14.00
CA ASP A 44 0.97 -3.50 -14.33
C ASP A 44 1.39 -4.38 -13.14
N ASP A 45 2.37 -3.93 -12.35
CA ASP A 45 2.74 -4.54 -11.07
C ASP A 45 1.54 -4.49 -10.09
N ILE A 46 0.84 -3.35 -10.01
CA ILE A 46 -0.33 -3.20 -9.12
C ILE A 46 -1.48 -4.10 -9.58
N LYS A 47 -1.76 -4.18 -10.89
CA LYS A 47 -2.76 -5.14 -11.43
C LYS A 47 -2.41 -6.56 -11.04
N ALA A 48 -1.15 -6.96 -11.22
CA ALA A 48 -0.71 -8.30 -10.83
C ALA A 48 -0.93 -8.55 -9.33
N GLY A 49 -0.62 -7.58 -8.46
CA GLY A 49 -0.91 -7.69 -7.02
C GLY A 49 -2.40 -7.86 -6.72
N ILE A 50 -3.26 -7.12 -7.41
CA ILE A 50 -4.73 -7.24 -7.29
C ILE A 50 -5.22 -8.60 -7.77
N ASP A 51 -4.69 -9.11 -8.88
CA ASP A 51 -5.06 -10.42 -9.42
C ASP A 51 -4.67 -11.56 -8.47
N HIS A 52 -3.53 -11.44 -7.78
CA HIS A 52 -3.04 -12.49 -6.85
C HIS A 52 -3.69 -12.44 -5.47
N TYR A 53 -3.83 -11.25 -4.88
CA TYR A 53 -4.32 -11.10 -3.49
C TYR A 53 -5.81 -10.75 -3.40
N GLY A 54 -6.41 -10.39 -4.53
CA GLY A 54 -7.78 -9.90 -4.61
C GLY A 54 -7.90 -8.43 -4.22
N LEU A 55 -8.81 -7.74 -4.91
CA LEU A 55 -9.06 -6.31 -4.74
C LEU A 55 -9.31 -5.90 -3.29
N LYS A 56 -10.09 -6.69 -2.53
CA LYS A 56 -10.45 -6.40 -1.14
C LYS A 56 -9.23 -6.33 -0.22
N LYS A 57 -8.29 -7.27 -0.35
CA LYS A 57 -7.08 -7.31 0.48
C LYS A 57 -6.17 -6.11 0.16
N VAL A 58 -5.93 -5.88 -1.12
CA VAL A 58 -5.11 -4.74 -1.60
C VAL A 58 -5.71 -3.40 -1.14
N GLN A 59 -7.02 -3.22 -1.30
CA GLN A 59 -7.71 -2.01 -0.85
C GLN A 59 -7.65 -1.84 0.68
N SER A 60 -7.72 -2.93 1.46
CA SER A 60 -7.58 -2.89 2.91
C SER A 60 -6.19 -2.42 3.32
N VAL A 61 -5.13 -2.98 2.72
CA VAL A 61 -3.75 -2.57 2.99
C VAL A 61 -3.57 -1.10 2.64
N TRP A 62 -4.01 -0.68 1.45
CA TRP A 62 -3.98 0.71 1.02
C TRP A 62 -4.63 1.67 2.03
N LYS A 63 -5.84 1.34 2.49
CA LYS A 63 -6.56 2.13 3.52
C LYS A 63 -5.79 2.23 4.83
N GLN A 64 -5.14 1.15 5.25
CA GLN A 64 -4.43 1.09 6.52
C GLN A 64 -3.09 1.83 6.46
N THR A 65 -2.34 1.71 5.35
CA THR A 65 -0.94 2.14 5.27
C THR A 65 -0.74 3.46 4.52
N MET A 66 -1.54 3.77 3.49
CA MET A 66 -1.27 4.91 2.60
C MET A 66 -2.25 6.08 2.73
N VAL A 67 -3.54 5.82 2.99
CA VAL A 67 -4.60 6.86 3.02
C VAL A 67 -4.29 8.04 3.96
N GLY A 68 -3.62 7.77 5.08
CA GLY A 68 -3.26 8.80 6.06
C GLY A 68 -1.97 9.57 5.75
N ASP A 69 -1.15 9.12 4.80
CA ASP A 69 0.14 9.75 4.50
C ASP A 69 0.00 10.77 3.36
N LYS A 70 0.17 12.06 3.71
CA LYS A 70 0.07 13.18 2.75
C LYS A 70 1.11 13.12 1.65
N ARG A 71 2.26 12.46 1.88
CA ARG A 71 3.32 12.31 0.88
C ARG A 71 2.84 11.54 -0.36
N PHE A 72 1.84 10.67 -0.18
CA PHE A 72 1.28 9.84 -1.23
C PHE A 72 -0.11 10.30 -1.69
N MET A 73 -0.53 11.54 -1.41
CA MET A 73 -1.87 12.04 -1.75
C MET A 73 -2.23 11.82 -3.23
N LYS A 74 -1.35 12.20 -4.15
CA LYS A 74 -1.56 11.99 -5.61
C LYS A 74 -1.67 10.51 -5.97
N MET A 75 -0.84 9.66 -5.35
CA MET A 75 -0.89 8.22 -5.54
C MET A 75 -2.20 7.64 -5.00
N ASN A 76 -2.66 8.09 -3.83
CA ASN A 76 -3.92 7.66 -3.23
C ASN A 76 -5.13 7.98 -4.11
N VAL A 77 -5.19 9.19 -4.66
CA VAL A 77 -6.25 9.58 -5.61
C VAL A 77 -6.21 8.71 -6.86
N MET A 78 -5.01 8.47 -7.42
CA MET A 78 -4.84 7.61 -8.59
C MET A 78 -5.26 6.16 -8.32
N LEU A 79 -4.82 5.57 -7.20
CA LEU A 79 -5.19 4.21 -6.80
C LEU A 79 -6.69 4.07 -6.59
N ALA A 80 -7.31 5.04 -5.92
CA ALA A 80 -8.74 5.06 -5.65
C ALA A 80 -9.57 5.10 -6.93
N ARG A 81 -9.22 5.98 -7.86
CA ARG A 81 -9.97 6.16 -9.11
C ARG A 81 -9.73 5.02 -10.10
N VAL A 82 -8.47 4.62 -10.29
CA VAL A 82 -8.08 3.66 -11.34
C VAL A 82 -8.35 2.21 -10.93
N PHE A 83 -8.01 1.84 -9.69
CA PHE A 83 -8.05 0.44 -9.27
C PHE A 83 -9.25 0.12 -8.37
N PHE A 84 -9.65 1.05 -7.49
CA PHE A 84 -10.76 0.81 -6.56
C PHE A 84 -12.12 1.31 -7.06
N ASN A 85 -12.14 1.94 -8.24
CA ASN A 85 -13.33 2.55 -8.83
C ASN A 85 -14.10 3.44 -7.83
N MET A 86 -13.35 4.19 -7.02
CA MET A 86 -13.89 5.11 -6.04
C MET A 86 -13.85 6.53 -6.60
N ASP A 87 -14.99 7.20 -6.61
CA ASP A 87 -15.08 8.62 -6.92
C ASP A 87 -14.70 9.42 -5.67
N VAL A 88 -13.41 9.73 -5.53
CA VAL A 88 -12.86 10.48 -4.40
C VAL A 88 -12.14 11.72 -4.88
N ASP A 89 -12.40 12.83 -4.19
CA ASP A 89 -11.59 14.04 -4.25
C ASP A 89 -10.53 14.04 -3.14
N SER A 90 -9.58 14.98 -3.22
CA SER A 90 -8.49 15.11 -2.24
C SER A 90 -8.98 15.21 -0.79
N ASP A 91 -10.21 15.68 -0.60
CA ASP A 91 -10.80 15.94 0.71
C ASP A 91 -11.17 14.65 1.45
N TYR A 92 -11.47 13.56 0.72
CA TYR A 92 -11.69 12.22 1.30
C TYR A 92 -10.51 11.74 2.16
N PHE A 93 -9.29 12.17 1.81
CA PHE A 93 -8.06 11.79 2.50
C PHE A 93 -7.70 12.75 3.65
N GLN A 94 -8.32 13.93 3.74
CA GLN A 94 -8.10 14.87 4.84
C GLN A 94 -8.88 14.47 6.09
N GLU A 95 -10.14 14.02 5.94
CA GLU A 95 -11.01 13.65 7.07
C GLU A 95 -10.50 12.44 7.85
N ARG A 96 -9.93 11.44 7.15
CA ARG A 96 -9.39 10.20 7.75
C ARG A 96 -8.17 10.41 8.64
N GLN A 97 -7.56 11.60 8.63
CA GLN A 97 -6.42 11.93 9.51
C GLN A 97 -6.85 12.22 10.95
N HIS A 98 -8.06 12.76 11.12
CA HIS A 98 -8.58 13.09 12.45
C HIS A 98 -8.90 11.82 13.26
N GLU A 99 -9.32 10.74 12.59
CA GLU A 99 -9.60 9.45 13.25
C GLU A 99 -8.34 8.79 13.83
N LYS A 100 -7.20 8.81 13.12
CA LYS A 100 -5.93 8.20 13.61
C LYS A 100 -5.26 9.02 14.73
N SER A 101 -5.54 10.32 14.78
CA SER A 101 -5.01 11.23 15.81
C SER A 101 -5.75 11.10 17.14
N ALA A 102 -7.03 10.69 17.11
CA ALA A 102 -7.87 10.55 18.30
C ALA A 102 -7.64 9.24 19.07
N GLY A 103 -7.03 8.22 18.46
CA GLY A 103 -6.81 6.90 19.05
C GLY A 103 -5.53 6.73 19.87
N ARG A 104 -4.71 7.77 20.03
CA ARG A 104 -3.41 7.70 20.74
C ARG A 104 -3.40 8.50 22.04
N ASN A 105 -4.51 8.49 22.78
CA ASN A 105 -4.52 8.81 24.21
C ASN A 105 -4.90 7.54 24.98
N LEU A 106 -3.88 6.73 25.33
CA LEU A 106 -4.03 5.79 26.43
C LEU A 106 -4.08 6.62 27.72
N PRO A 107 -5.14 6.53 28.53
CA PRO A 107 -5.12 7.12 29.86
C PRO A 107 -4.05 6.39 30.66
N GLY A 108 -3.11 7.16 31.22
CA GLY A 108 -2.19 6.66 32.23
C GLY A 108 -2.99 6.04 33.38
N SER A 109 -2.59 4.84 33.77
CA SER A 109 -2.89 4.22 35.07
C SER A 109 -1.71 3.35 35.44
#